data_AF-A0A7V4BM45-F1
#
_entry.id   AF-A0A7V4BM45-F1
#
_cell.length_a   1.000
_cell.length_b   1.000
_cell.length_c   1.000
_cell.angle_alpha   90.00
_cell.angle_beta   90.00
_cell.angle_gamma   90.00
#
_symmetry.space_group_name_H-M   'P 1'
#
loop_
_entity.id
_entity.type
_entity.pdbx_description
1 polymer ?
#
loop_
_entity_poly.entity_id
_entity_poly.type
_entity_poly.pdbx_seq_one_letter_code
_entity_poly.pdbx_strand_id
1 'polypeptide(L)'
;MNVISNINEFISKEYAFEFFKNNKLKPNEVNEYLISNGENPINDAQSIFILAKRENTDIVQLAQIAKIEDAVVRKVLSSDKLLEQLRTEIKYDGYIERQKREIEYFMENENKYIPESIDYFSIPSLSNEAKEKLSRIRPRSLGQASRIAGVSAADVSVLSIYLR
;
A
#
# COMPACT_ATOMS: atom_id res chain seq x y z
N MET A 1 -22.87 5.65 -24.44
CA MET A 1 -21.84 6.46 -23.73
C MET A 1 -20.69 6.71 -24.69
N ASN A 2 -20.30 7.98 -24.87
CA ASN A 2 -19.31 8.41 -25.86
C ASN A 2 -17.90 8.37 -25.25
N VAL A 3 -16.86 7.96 -26.00
CA VAL A 3 -15.49 7.74 -25.50
C VAL A 3 -14.92 8.97 -24.78
N ILE A 4 -15.20 10.16 -25.31
CA ILE A 4 -14.77 11.46 -24.75
C ILE A 4 -15.39 11.71 -23.37
N SER A 5 -16.64 11.28 -23.14
CA SER A 5 -17.31 11.43 -21.84
C SER A 5 -16.61 10.62 -20.76
N ASN A 6 -16.22 9.39 -21.07
CA ASN A 6 -15.52 8.52 -20.14
C ASN A 6 -14.11 9.04 -19.81
N ILE A 7 -13.40 9.63 -20.78
CA ILE A 7 -12.09 10.24 -20.56
C ILE A 7 -12.22 11.45 -19.63
N ASN A 8 -13.21 12.32 -19.84
CA ASN A 8 -13.42 13.50 -19.00
C ASN A 8 -13.82 13.13 -17.56
N GLU A 9 -14.65 12.09 -17.40
CA GLU A 9 -15.00 11.53 -16.10
C GLU A 9 -13.75 11.01 -15.36
N PHE A 10 -12.90 10.25 -16.05
CA PHE A 10 -11.65 9.75 -15.51
C PHE A 10 -10.72 10.90 -15.06
N ILE A 11 -10.49 11.89 -15.92
CA ILE A 11 -9.63 13.05 -15.61
C ILE A 11 -10.17 13.83 -14.41
N SER A 12 -11.48 14.04 -14.33
CA SER A 12 -12.10 14.79 -13.23
C SER A 12 -11.93 14.05 -11.90
N LYS A 13 -12.12 12.73 -11.91
CA LYS A 13 -11.93 11.87 -10.73
C LYS A 13 -10.46 11.87 -10.29
N GLU A 14 -9.53 11.70 -11.23
CA GLU A 14 -8.08 11.72 -10.95
C GLU A 14 -7.63 13.06 -10.36
N TYR A 15 -8.15 14.16 -10.91
CA TYR A 15 -7.92 15.49 -10.36
C TYR A 15 -8.45 15.60 -8.92
N ALA A 16 -9.67 15.13 -8.64
CA ALA A 16 -10.23 15.16 -7.29
C ALA A 16 -9.44 14.28 -6.31
N PHE A 17 -8.96 13.13 -6.76
CA PHE A 17 -8.11 12.23 -5.99
C PHE A 17 -6.80 12.91 -5.54
N GLU A 18 -6.08 13.52 -6.48
CA GLU A 18 -4.85 14.27 -6.18
C GLU A 18 -5.14 15.56 -5.38
N PHE A 19 -6.29 16.20 -5.62
CA PHE A 19 -6.74 17.34 -4.83
C PHE A 19 -6.88 16.96 -3.34
N PHE A 20 -7.52 15.84 -3.02
CA PHE A 20 -7.69 15.40 -1.64
C PHE A 20 -6.40 14.94 -0.97
N LYS A 21 -5.39 14.49 -1.73
CA LYS A 21 -4.04 14.20 -1.19
C LYS A 21 -3.33 15.46 -0.71
N ASN A 22 -3.53 16.57 -1.42
CA ASN A 22 -2.83 17.83 -1.16
C ASN A 22 -3.58 18.76 -0.20
N ASN A 23 -4.90 18.64 -0.09
CA ASN A 23 -5.71 19.45 0.83
C ASN A 23 -5.76 18.80 2.22
N LYS A 24 -5.42 19.59 3.25
CA LYS A 24 -5.30 19.13 4.63
C LYS A 24 -6.32 19.80 5.53
N LEU A 25 -6.74 19.05 6.55
CA LEU A 25 -7.51 19.55 7.69
C LEU A 25 -6.61 19.56 8.92
N LYS A 26 -6.67 20.67 9.66
CA LYS A 26 -6.01 20.84 10.95
C LYS A 26 -6.87 20.26 12.08
N PRO A 27 -6.26 19.94 13.24
CA PRO A 27 -6.99 19.43 14.40
C PRO A 27 -8.23 20.25 14.79
N ASN A 28 -8.10 21.59 14.79
CA ASN A 28 -9.19 22.50 15.15
C ASN A 28 -10.33 22.57 14.12
N GLU A 29 -10.14 22.03 12.92
CA GLU A 29 -11.16 22.03 11.87
C GLU A 29 -11.96 20.72 11.88
N VAL A 30 -11.34 19.59 12.23
CA VAL A 30 -11.93 18.25 12.00
C VAL A 30 -12.12 17.40 13.24
N ASN A 31 -11.45 17.69 14.37
CA ASN A 31 -11.49 16.79 15.53
C ASN A 31 -12.89 16.62 16.11
N GLU A 32 -13.74 17.65 16.07
CA GLU A 32 -15.14 17.53 16.51
C GLU A 32 -15.89 16.47 15.69
N TYR A 33 -15.75 16.50 14.36
CA TYR A 33 -16.31 15.51 13.46
C TYR A 33 -15.73 14.11 13.68
N LEU A 34 -14.41 13.98 13.89
CA LEU A 34 -13.79 12.68 14.14
C LEU A 34 -14.34 12.06 15.44
N ILE A 35 -14.38 12.84 16.51
CA ILE A 35 -14.87 12.38 17.81
C ILE A 35 -16.36 12.00 17.72
N SER A 36 -17.18 12.79 17.03
CA SER A 36 -18.61 12.47 16.86
C SER A 36 -18.87 11.18 16.08
N ASN A 37 -17.92 10.76 15.24
CA ASN A 37 -17.99 9.50 14.49
C ASN A 37 -17.20 8.36 15.17
N GLY A 38 -16.75 8.52 16.42
CA GLY A 38 -16.04 7.49 17.17
C GLY A 38 -14.59 7.25 16.71
N GLU A 39 -13.99 8.21 16.00
CA GLU A 39 -12.59 8.16 15.56
C GLU A 39 -11.66 8.88 16.54
N ASN A 40 -10.39 8.48 16.54
CA ASN A 40 -9.36 9.17 17.34
C ASN A 40 -9.07 10.57 16.76
N PRO A 41 -8.89 11.62 17.58
CA PRO A 41 -8.51 12.94 17.07
C PRO A 41 -7.12 12.91 16.42
N ILE A 42 -6.84 13.91 15.58
CA ILE A 42 -5.51 14.16 15.03
C ILE A 42 -4.78 15.23 15.85
N ASN A 43 -3.44 15.10 15.93
CA ASN A 43 -2.55 16.07 16.58
C ASN A 43 -1.90 17.03 15.59
N ASP A 44 -1.73 16.60 14.34
CA ASP A 44 -1.12 17.37 13.26
C ASP A 44 -2.06 17.39 12.05
N ALA A 45 -1.86 18.35 11.15
CA ALA A 45 -2.66 18.44 9.94
C ALA A 45 -2.49 17.21 9.04
N GLN A 46 -3.60 16.54 8.72
CA GLN A 46 -3.64 15.37 7.84
C GLN A 46 -4.41 15.69 6.56
N SER A 47 -4.04 15.04 5.45
CA SER A 47 -4.79 15.21 4.20
C SER A 47 -6.19 14.64 4.33
N ILE A 48 -7.14 15.26 3.64
CA ILE A 48 -8.52 14.75 3.54
C ILE A 48 -8.49 13.31 3.02
N PHE A 49 -7.57 13.01 2.10
CA PHE A 49 -7.30 11.67 1.61
C PHE A 49 -6.99 10.65 2.72
N ILE A 50 -6.10 10.97 3.66
CA ILE A 50 -5.76 10.08 4.77
C ILE A 50 -6.95 9.94 5.72
N LEU A 51 -7.63 11.04 6.02
CA LEU A 51 -8.79 11.04 6.91
C LEU A 51 -9.91 10.17 6.34
N ALA A 52 -10.21 10.26 5.05
CA ALA A 52 -11.23 9.47 4.36
C ALA A 52 -10.92 7.97 4.26
N LYS A 53 -9.70 7.52 4.59
CA LYS A 53 -9.36 6.09 4.71
C LYS A 53 -9.84 5.50 6.04
N ARG A 54 -10.27 6.32 7.01
CA ARG A 54 -10.74 5.85 8.32
C ARG A 54 -12.14 5.26 8.24
N GLU A 55 -12.42 4.31 9.13
CA GLU A 55 -13.59 3.44 9.04
C GLU A 55 -14.91 4.22 9.14
N ASN A 56 -14.97 5.21 10.02
CA ASN A 56 -16.20 5.96 10.30
C ASN A 56 -16.18 7.38 9.72
N THR A 57 -15.48 7.59 8.61
CA THR A 57 -15.39 8.93 7.98
C THR A 57 -15.93 8.92 6.56
N ASP A 58 -16.39 10.09 6.12
CA ASP A 58 -16.91 10.28 4.77
C ASP A 58 -16.24 11.47 4.07
N ILE A 59 -15.82 11.25 2.83
CA ILE A 59 -15.11 12.22 2.01
C ILE A 59 -15.95 13.48 1.73
N VAL A 60 -17.27 13.36 1.62
CA VAL A 60 -18.16 14.49 1.36
C VAL A 60 -18.22 15.38 2.60
N GLN A 61 -18.38 14.79 3.79
CA GLN A 61 -18.37 15.52 5.06
C GLN A 61 -17.04 16.22 5.30
N LEU A 62 -15.91 15.54 5.06
CA LEU A 62 -14.58 16.14 5.17
C LEU A 62 -14.39 17.31 4.19
N ALA A 63 -14.89 17.19 2.96
CA ALA A 63 -14.84 18.27 1.97
C ALA A 63 -15.73 19.48 2.38
N GLN A 64 -16.87 19.23 3.04
CA GLN A 64 -17.73 20.29 3.60
C GLN A 64 -17.04 21.03 4.74
N ILE A 65 -16.41 20.30 5.67
CA ILE A 65 -15.63 20.87 6.77
C ILE A 65 -14.48 21.72 6.23
N ALA A 66 -13.79 21.24 5.20
CA ALA A 66 -12.73 21.97 4.52
C ALA A 66 -13.22 23.13 3.65
N LYS A 67 -14.54 23.31 3.51
CA LYS A 67 -15.17 24.37 2.69
C LYS A 67 -14.67 24.38 1.25
N ILE A 68 -14.52 23.20 0.63
CA ILE A 68 -13.99 23.09 -0.73
C ILE A 68 -14.93 23.74 -1.75
N GLU A 69 -14.38 24.66 -2.55
CA GLU A 69 -15.11 25.39 -3.60
C GLU A 69 -14.75 25.00 -5.03
N ASP A 70 -13.73 24.15 -5.19
CA ASP A 70 -13.27 23.70 -6.51
C ASP A 70 -14.41 23.05 -7.30
N ALA A 71 -14.70 23.60 -8.49
CA ALA A 71 -15.84 23.20 -9.30
C ALA A 71 -15.73 21.75 -9.82
N VAL A 72 -14.51 21.29 -10.14
CA VAL A 72 -14.27 19.91 -10.60
C VAL A 72 -14.51 18.95 -9.45
N VAL A 73 -13.97 19.27 -8.27
CA VAL A 73 -14.17 18.45 -7.06
C VAL A 73 -15.65 18.39 -6.68
N ARG A 74 -16.35 19.53 -6.65
CA ARG A 74 -17.79 19.55 -6.36
C ARG A 74 -18.61 18.72 -7.35
N LYS A 75 -18.26 18.78 -8.63
CA LYS A 75 -18.90 17.95 -9.67
C LYS A 75 -18.67 16.46 -9.42
N VAL A 76 -17.46 16.05 -9.04
CA VAL A 76 -17.14 14.66 -8.68
C VAL A 76 -17.94 14.22 -7.46
N LEU A 77 -17.95 15.03 -6.39
CA LEU A 77 -18.69 14.72 -5.15
C LEU A 77 -20.21 14.68 -5.34
N SER A 78 -20.75 15.33 -6.37
CA SER A 78 -22.19 15.35 -6.67
C SER A 78 -22.64 14.24 -7.62
N SER A 79 -21.70 13.43 -8.13
CA SER A 79 -22.00 12.32 -9.03
C SER A 79 -21.83 11.01 -8.29
N ASP A 80 -22.92 10.27 -8.06
CA ASP A 80 -22.88 8.98 -7.35
C ASP A 80 -21.83 8.02 -7.95
N LYS A 81 -21.79 7.93 -9.29
CA LYS A 81 -20.81 7.09 -10.00
C LYS A 81 -19.37 7.50 -9.70
N LEU A 82 -19.03 8.79 -9.84
CA LEU A 82 -17.66 9.27 -9.65
C LEU A 82 -17.26 9.27 -8.18
N LEU A 83 -18.19 9.57 -7.28
CA LEU A 83 -17.98 9.53 -5.84
C LEU A 83 -17.69 8.11 -5.36
N GLU A 84 -18.45 7.12 -5.80
CA GLU A 84 -18.20 5.71 -5.45
C GLU A 84 -16.86 5.20 -5.98
N GLN A 85 -16.50 5.58 -7.22
CA GLN A 85 -15.19 5.28 -7.78
C GLN A 85 -14.06 5.94 -6.98
N LEU A 86 -14.21 7.22 -6.63
CA LEU A 86 -13.25 7.95 -5.82
C LEU A 86 -13.10 7.33 -4.41
N ARG A 87 -14.21 6.99 -3.73
CA ARG A 87 -14.20 6.32 -2.42
C ARG A 87 -13.46 4.98 -2.49
N THR A 88 -13.75 4.19 -3.52
CA THR A 88 -13.09 2.90 -3.75
C THR A 88 -11.59 3.12 -3.94
N GLU A 89 -11.20 4.04 -4.81
CA GLU A 89 -9.80 4.32 -5.11
C GLU A 89 -9.06 4.83 -3.87
N ILE A 90 -9.65 5.75 -3.10
CA ILE A 90 -9.08 6.22 -1.83
C ILE A 90 -8.91 5.05 -0.86
N LYS A 91 -9.91 4.18 -0.68
CA LYS A 91 -9.85 3.08 0.28
C LYS A 91 -8.79 2.03 -0.08
N TYR A 92 -8.59 1.77 -1.38
CA TYR A 92 -7.65 0.77 -1.87
C TYR A 92 -6.31 1.34 -2.35
N ASP A 93 -6.14 2.66 -2.31
CA ASP A 93 -4.86 3.28 -2.63
C ASP A 93 -3.77 2.82 -1.66
N GLY A 94 -2.63 2.45 -2.25
CA GLY A 94 -1.51 1.84 -1.55
C GLY A 94 -1.57 0.32 -1.48
N TYR A 95 -2.73 -0.31 -1.70
CA TYR A 95 -2.80 -1.78 -1.83
C TYR A 95 -2.13 -2.24 -3.11
N ILE A 96 -2.38 -1.57 -4.23
CA ILE A 96 -1.74 -1.87 -5.52
C ILE A 96 -0.23 -1.65 -5.43
N GLU A 97 0.22 -0.53 -4.85
CA GLU A 97 1.65 -0.24 -4.69
C GLU A 97 2.33 -1.22 -3.71
N ARG A 98 1.61 -1.67 -2.68
CA ARG A 98 2.08 -2.74 -1.80
C ARG A 98 2.20 -4.06 -2.58
N GLN A 99 1.18 -4.45 -3.34
CA GLN A 99 1.22 -5.66 -4.16
C GLN A 99 2.33 -5.63 -5.19
N LYS A 100 2.55 -4.49 -5.86
CA LYS A 100 3.67 -4.32 -6.79
C LYS A 100 5.02 -4.51 -6.11
N ARG A 101 5.23 -3.88 -4.95
CA ARG A 101 6.48 -4.10 -4.17
C ARG A 101 6.65 -5.55 -3.72
N GLU A 102 5.57 -6.21 -3.32
CA GLU A 102 5.61 -7.64 -2.97
C GLU A 102 5.96 -8.51 -4.19
N ILE A 103 5.42 -8.20 -5.36
CA ILE A 103 5.74 -8.87 -6.63
C ILE A 103 7.20 -8.62 -7.04
N GLU A 104 7.68 -7.38 -6.98
CA GLU A 104 9.07 -7.02 -7.28
C GLU A 104 10.05 -7.75 -6.36
N TYR A 105 9.80 -7.73 -5.05
CA TYR A 105 10.59 -8.48 -4.07
C TYR A 105 10.60 -9.99 -4.35
N PHE A 106 9.44 -10.55 -4.74
CA PHE A 106 9.35 -11.96 -5.12
C PHE A 106 10.18 -12.26 -6.39
N MET A 107 10.06 -11.42 -7.42
CA MET A 107 10.80 -11.58 -8.68
C MET A 107 12.32 -11.44 -8.50
N GLU A 108 12.76 -10.49 -7.66
CA GLU A 108 14.18 -10.36 -7.33
C GLU A 108 14.73 -11.61 -6.65
N ASN A 109 13.96 -12.20 -5.73
CA ASN A 109 14.40 -13.39 -5.00
C ASN A 109 14.33 -14.67 -5.86
N GLU A 110 13.43 -14.76 -6.83
CA GLU A 110 13.44 -15.90 -7.75
C GLU A 110 14.61 -15.91 -8.72
N ASN A 111 15.08 -14.74 -9.14
CA ASN A 111 16.19 -14.64 -10.08
C ASN A 111 17.57 -14.68 -9.39
N LYS A 112 17.63 -14.66 -8.04
CA LYS A 112 18.88 -14.78 -7.29
C LYS A 112 19.29 -16.24 -7.16
N TYR A 113 20.25 -16.62 -8.00
CA TYR A 113 20.84 -17.95 -8.01
C TYR A 113 21.63 -18.24 -6.73
N ILE A 114 21.46 -19.46 -6.22
CA ILE A 114 22.29 -20.01 -5.16
C ILE A 114 23.33 -20.95 -5.82
N PRO A 115 24.64 -20.71 -5.65
CA PRO A 115 25.67 -21.60 -6.19
C PRO A 115 25.51 -23.02 -5.66
N GLU A 116 25.61 -24.03 -6.53
CA GLU A 116 25.48 -25.45 -6.11
C GLU A 116 26.55 -25.86 -5.09
N SER A 117 27.72 -25.21 -5.14
CA SER A 117 28.86 -25.43 -4.26
C SER A 117 28.74 -24.77 -2.88
N ILE A 118 27.66 -24.04 -2.59
CA ILE A 118 27.52 -23.36 -1.30
C ILE A 118 27.54 -24.35 -0.14
N ASP A 119 28.23 -23.97 0.92
CA ASP A 119 28.18 -24.65 2.21
C ASP A 119 27.33 -23.83 3.18
N TYR A 120 26.07 -24.24 3.39
CA TYR A 120 25.16 -23.55 4.28
C TYR A 120 25.61 -23.57 5.75
N PHE A 121 26.40 -24.57 6.17
CA PHE A 121 26.88 -24.64 7.56
C PHE A 121 27.89 -23.54 7.87
N SER A 122 28.62 -23.08 6.86
CA SER A 122 29.57 -21.97 6.95
C SER A 122 28.90 -20.60 7.12
N ILE A 123 27.60 -20.48 6.84
CA ILE A 123 26.89 -19.19 6.88
C ILE A 123 26.58 -18.81 8.34
N PRO A 124 27.11 -17.67 8.83
CA PRO A 124 26.81 -17.17 10.17
C PRO A 124 25.34 -16.74 10.28
N SER A 125 24.75 -16.89 11.46
CA SER A 125 23.36 -16.46 11.76
C SER A 125 22.23 -17.15 10.98
N LEU A 126 22.56 -18.11 10.11
CA LEU A 126 21.56 -19.02 9.54
C LEU A 126 21.16 -20.05 10.60
N SER A 127 19.86 -20.26 10.81
CA SER A 127 19.39 -21.20 11.83
C SER A 127 19.82 -22.63 11.51
N ASN A 128 19.96 -23.47 12.55
CA ASN A 128 20.33 -24.89 12.35
C ASN A 128 19.28 -25.63 11.51
N GLU A 129 18.00 -25.34 11.71
CA GLU A 129 16.92 -25.92 10.90
C GLU A 129 17.04 -25.52 9.43
N ALA A 130 17.32 -24.24 9.14
CA ALA A 130 17.54 -23.79 7.78
C ALA A 130 18.80 -24.41 7.16
N LYS A 131 19.92 -24.49 7.90
CA LYS A 131 21.16 -25.15 7.47
C LYS A 131 20.92 -26.59 7.03
N GLU A 132 20.23 -27.38 7.85
CA GLU A 132 19.90 -28.77 7.56
C GLU A 132 19.00 -28.88 6.32
N LYS A 133 17.93 -28.09 6.26
CA LYS A 133 16.94 -28.18 5.18
C LYS A 133 17.49 -27.69 3.84
N LEU A 134 18.23 -26.59 3.83
CA LEU A 134 18.86 -26.03 2.63
C LEU A 134 19.97 -26.95 2.10
N SER A 135 20.76 -27.54 2.99
CA SER A 135 21.80 -28.51 2.60
C SER A 135 21.21 -29.78 1.99
N ARG A 136 20.04 -30.23 2.47
CA ARG A 136 19.34 -31.40 1.95
C ARG A 136 18.61 -31.13 0.64
N ILE A 137 17.88 -30.01 0.55
CA ILE A 137 17.00 -29.70 -0.59
C ILE A 137 17.78 -29.06 -1.74
N ARG A 138 18.88 -28.37 -1.46
CA ARG A 138 19.74 -27.70 -2.46
C ARG A 138 18.93 -26.82 -3.43
N PRO A 139 18.21 -25.79 -2.92
CA PRO A 139 17.46 -24.89 -3.79
C PRO A 139 18.39 -24.15 -4.77
N ARG A 140 17.90 -23.91 -5.99
CA ARG A 140 18.62 -23.21 -7.06
C ARG A 140 18.47 -21.69 -6.98
N SER A 141 17.46 -21.21 -6.27
CA SER A 141 17.17 -19.78 -6.07
C SER A 141 16.77 -19.46 -4.63
N LEU A 142 16.91 -18.19 -4.24
CA LEU A 142 16.40 -17.70 -2.95
C LEU A 142 14.86 -17.85 -2.85
N GLY A 143 14.13 -17.68 -3.96
CA GLY A 143 12.70 -17.90 -4.01
C GLY A 143 12.32 -19.36 -3.74
N GLN A 144 13.09 -20.32 -4.23
CA GLN A 144 12.89 -21.73 -3.89
C GLN A 144 13.23 -21.98 -2.41
N ALA A 145 14.30 -21.39 -1.89
CA ALA A 145 14.68 -21.49 -0.49
C ALA A 145 13.57 -20.99 0.45
N SER A 146 12.88 -19.89 0.10
CA SER A 146 11.83 -19.29 0.93
C SER A 146 10.55 -20.12 1.03
N ARG A 147 10.34 -21.10 0.14
CA ARG A 147 9.19 -22.02 0.18
C ARG A 147 9.45 -23.30 0.95
N ILE A 148 10.69 -23.52 1.41
CA ILE A 148 11.04 -24.69 2.20
C ILE A 148 10.46 -24.52 3.59
N ALA A 149 9.53 -25.40 3.98
CA ALA A 149 8.94 -25.39 5.32
C ALA A 149 10.04 -25.44 6.39
N GLY A 150 10.06 -24.48 7.31
CA GLY A 150 11.08 -24.33 8.36
C GLY A 150 12.36 -23.60 7.95
N VAL A 151 12.37 -23.00 6.76
CA VAL A 151 13.29 -21.90 6.43
C VAL A 151 12.50 -20.59 6.63
N SER A 152 12.92 -19.76 7.57
CA SER A 152 12.21 -18.51 7.90
C SER A 152 12.56 -17.37 6.95
N ALA A 153 11.77 -16.30 6.95
CA ALA A 153 12.09 -15.07 6.22
C ALA A 153 13.44 -14.45 6.67
N ALA A 154 13.81 -14.62 7.95
CA ALA A 154 15.09 -14.18 8.47
C ALA A 154 16.25 -14.99 7.89
N ASP A 155 16.10 -16.32 7.76
CA ASP A 155 17.10 -17.19 7.13
C ASP A 155 17.33 -16.83 5.65
N VAL A 156 16.25 -16.58 4.91
CA VAL A 156 16.32 -16.14 3.51
C VAL A 156 17.03 -14.79 3.41
N SER A 157 16.81 -13.89 4.37
CA SER A 157 17.48 -12.58 4.41
C SER A 157 18.98 -12.71 4.67
N VAL A 158 19.37 -13.57 5.62
CA VAL A 158 20.79 -13.89 5.90
C VAL A 158 21.46 -14.47 4.66
N LEU A 159 20.81 -15.45 4.01
CA LEU A 159 21.32 -16.07 2.78
C LEU A 159 21.42 -15.06 1.63
N SER A 160 20.44 -14.17 1.48
CA SER A 160 20.45 -13.10 0.47
C SER A 160 21.61 -12.12 0.66
N ILE A 161 21.95 -11.79 1.90
CA ILE A 161 23.11 -10.94 2.23
C ILE A 161 24.42 -11.67 1.95
N TYR A 162 24.51 -12.95 2.30
CA TYR A 162 25.70 -13.78 2.08
C TYR A 162 26.03 -13.97 0.59
N LEU A 163 25.00 -14.00 -0.27
CA LEU A 163 25.14 -14.15 -1.72
C LEU A 163 25.44 -12.85 -2.48
N ARG A 164 25.55 -11.71 -1.78
CA ARG A 164 25.93 -10.43 -2.40
C ARG A 164 27.42 -10.36 -2.73
#